data_AF-A0A9W3CDE4-F1
#
_entry.id   AF-A0A9W3CDE4-F1
#
_cell.length_a   1.000
_cell.length_b   1.000
_cell.length_c   1.000
_cell.angle_alpha   90.00
_cell.angle_beta   90.00
_cell.angle_gamma   90.00
#
_symmetry.space_group_name_H-M   'P 1'
#
loop_
_entity.id
_entity.type
_entity.pdbx_description
1 polymer ?
#
loop_
_entity_poly.entity_id
_entity_poly.type
_entity_poly.pdbx_seq_one_letter_code
_entity_poly.pdbx_strand_id
1 'polypeptide(L)'
;MYQYFIKVVPTEYTDVKGHVIQSNQFSVTEHFEKTEAGRTQSLPGVFFFYDLSPIKVIFTEQHVEFLHFLTNVCAIVGGIFTVSGIIDSFVYHGQRAIKKKMEIGKFG
;
A
#
# COMPACT_ATOMS: atom_id res chain seq x y z
N MET A 1 42.50 -4.09 -15.62
CA MET A 1 41.24 -4.39 -16.36
C MET A 1 40.08 -3.89 -15.52
N TYR A 2 39.12 -3.21 -16.14
CA TYR A 2 37.88 -2.79 -15.48
C TYR A 2 36.73 -3.62 -16.05
N GLN A 3 36.00 -4.33 -15.19
CA GLN A 3 34.84 -5.13 -15.58
C GLN A 3 33.60 -4.60 -14.87
N TYR A 4 32.55 -4.36 -15.63
CA TYR A 4 31.25 -3.92 -15.16
C TYR A 4 30.23 -5.01 -15.44
N PHE A 5 29.69 -5.64 -14.41
CA PHE A 5 28.61 -6.60 -14.52
C PHE A 5 27.28 -5.88 -14.28
N ILE A 6 26.53 -5.67 -15.35
CA ILE A 6 25.27 -4.94 -15.38
C ILE A 6 24.13 -5.95 -15.40
N LYS A 7 23.39 -6.03 -14.31
CA LYS A 7 22.15 -6.80 -14.23
C LYS A 7 20.96 -5.91 -14.57
N VAL A 8 20.21 -6.25 -15.61
CA VAL A 8 19.05 -5.48 -16.05
C VAL A 8 17.77 -6.22 -15.68
N VAL A 9 16.83 -5.52 -15.05
CA VAL A 9 15.53 -6.03 -14.63
C VAL A 9 14.43 -5.25 -15.38
N PRO A 10 13.68 -5.90 -16.29
CA PRO A 10 12.55 -5.27 -16.96
C PRO A 10 11.49 -4.85 -15.94
N THR A 11 11.03 -3.61 -16.04
CA THR A 11 10.04 -3.03 -15.13
C THR A 11 8.91 -2.39 -15.91
N GLU A 12 7.68 -2.63 -15.50
CA GLU A 12 6.49 -2.06 -16.12
C GLU A 12 5.71 -1.26 -15.10
N TYR A 13 5.35 -0.02 -15.43
CA TYR A 13 4.53 0.83 -14.59
C TYR A 13 3.19 1.06 -15.26
N THR A 14 2.11 0.72 -14.57
CA THR A 14 0.74 0.97 -15.01
C THR A 14 0.13 2.06 -14.14
N ASP A 15 -0.12 3.21 -14.75
CA ASP A 15 -0.80 4.35 -14.13
C ASP A 15 -2.29 4.02 -13.88
N VAL A 16 -2.94 4.76 -12.97
CA VAL A 16 -4.38 4.66 -12.68
C VAL A 16 -5.27 4.91 -13.89
N LYS A 17 -4.75 5.61 -14.92
CA LYS A 17 -5.44 5.84 -16.20
C LYS A 17 -5.26 4.68 -17.20
N GLY A 18 -4.52 3.63 -16.83
CA GLY A 18 -4.22 2.49 -17.68
C GLY A 18 -3.06 2.72 -18.65
N HIS A 19 -2.31 3.82 -18.52
CA HIS A 19 -1.11 4.02 -19.31
C HIS A 19 0.02 3.10 -18.83
N VAL A 20 0.58 2.35 -19.75
CA VAL A 20 1.68 1.41 -19.49
C VAL A 20 3.00 2.04 -19.93
N ILE A 21 3.92 2.19 -18.98
CA ILE A 21 5.28 2.67 -19.21
C ILE A 21 6.22 1.48 -19.03
N GLN A 22 6.94 1.12 -20.09
CA GLN A 22 7.97 0.09 -20.05
C GLN A 22 9.32 0.75 -19.76
N SER A 23 9.98 0.28 -18.70
CA SER A 23 11.27 0.78 -18.25
C SER A 23 12.19 -0.39 -17.87
N ASN A 24 13.44 -0.10 -17.59
CA ASN A 24 14.42 -1.09 -17.14
C ASN A 24 15.15 -0.54 -15.91
N GLN A 25 15.16 -1.33 -14.85
CA GLN A 25 16.02 -1.08 -13.70
C GLN A 25 17.34 -1.80 -13.91
N PHE A 26 18.43 -1.27 -13.37
CA PHE A 26 19.73 -1.93 -13.47
C PHE A 26 20.52 -1.85 -12.17
N SER A 27 21.37 -2.85 -11.94
CA SER A 27 22.35 -2.88 -10.87
C SER A 27 23.71 -3.19 -11.46
N VAL A 28 24.77 -2.55 -10.95
CA VAL A 28 26.13 -2.68 -11.48
C VAL A 28 27.05 -3.20 -10.38
N THR A 29 27.82 -4.23 -10.70
CA THR A 29 28.93 -4.69 -9.87
C THR A 29 30.24 -4.45 -10.61
N GLU A 30 31.18 -3.79 -9.95
CA GLU A 30 32.47 -3.41 -10.53
C GLU A 30 33.56 -4.36 -10.02
N HIS A 31 34.36 -4.90 -10.93
CA HIS A 31 35.55 -5.68 -10.60
C HIS A 31 36.77 -5.03 -11.26
N PHE A 32 37.78 -4.76 -10.43
CA PHE A 32 39.01 -4.13 -10.87
C PHE A 32 40.20 -5.04 -10.62
N GLU A 33 40.90 -5.38 -11.70
CA GLU A 33 42.15 -6.13 -11.63
C GLU A 33 43.32 -5.23 -11.99
N LYS A 34 44.27 -5.08 -11.05
CA LYS A 34 45.55 -4.41 -11.31
C LYS A 34 46.44 -5.35 -12.12
N THR A 35 46.91 -4.90 -13.26
CA THR A 35 47.87 -5.64 -14.08
C THR A 35 49.24 -5.62 -13.38
N GLU A 36 49.64 -6.73 -12.77
CA GLU A 36 50.99 -6.89 -12.22
C GLU A 36 52.00 -7.17 -13.34
N ALA A 37 53.10 -6.41 -13.35
CA ALA A 37 54.19 -6.55 -14.31
C ALA A 37 54.96 -7.86 -14.06
N GLY A 38 54.50 -8.95 -14.68
CA GLY A 38 55.16 -10.26 -14.56
C GLY A 38 54.29 -11.44 -14.93
N ARG A 39 52.96 -11.28 -14.92
CA ARG A 39 52.03 -12.27 -15.48
C ARG A 39 51.64 -11.85 -16.89
N THR A 40 52.17 -12.57 -17.86
CA THR A 40 51.70 -12.59 -19.24
C THR A 40 50.16 -12.76 -19.23
N GLN A 41 49.44 -11.98 -20.04
CA GLN A 41 48.05 -12.22 -20.51
C GLN A 41 46.88 -11.37 -20.00
N SER A 42 47.05 -10.27 -19.26
CA SER A 42 45.92 -9.35 -19.02
C SER A 42 46.04 -8.07 -19.84
N LEU A 43 45.46 -8.07 -21.04
CA LEU A 43 45.32 -6.85 -21.86
C LEU A 43 44.49 -5.80 -21.08
N PRO A 44 44.96 -4.55 -20.99
CA PRO A 44 44.18 -3.49 -20.39
C PRO A 44 42.93 -3.22 -21.24
N GLY A 45 41.78 -3.15 -20.59
CA GLY A 45 40.51 -2.90 -21.26
C GLY A 45 39.39 -2.66 -20.26
N VAL A 46 38.30 -2.08 -20.77
CA VAL A 46 37.03 -1.89 -20.07
C VAL A 46 36.02 -2.83 -20.69
N PHE A 47 35.39 -3.67 -19.86
CA PHE A 47 34.45 -4.71 -20.30
C PHE A 47 33.10 -4.48 -19.62
N PHE A 48 32.03 -4.51 -20.40
CA PHE A 48 30.66 -4.41 -19.92
C PHE A 48 29.94 -5.73 -20.21
N PHE A 49 29.52 -6.41 -19.15
CA PHE A 49 28.75 -7.65 -19.22
C PHE A 49 27.30 -7.35 -18.87
N TYR A 50 26.39 -7.56 -19.83
CA TYR A 50 24.95 -7.37 -19.63
C TYR A 50 24.28 -8.71 -19.35
N ASP A 51 23.64 -8.83 -18.20
CA ASP A 51 22.86 -10.00 -17.80
C ASP A 51 21.39 -9.59 -17.61
N LEU A 52 20.50 -10.21 -18.38
CA LEU A 52 19.06 -9.92 -18.33
C LEU A 52 18.40 -10.82 -17.29
N SER A 53 17.82 -10.22 -16.26
CA SER A 53 17.08 -10.97 -15.25
C SER A 53 15.84 -11.64 -15.87
N PRO A 54 15.57 -12.93 -15.57
CA PRO A 54 14.36 -13.60 -16.01
C PRO A 54 13.09 -13.13 -15.27
N ILE A 55 13.23 -12.20 -14.31
CA ILE A 55 12.12 -11.66 -13.52
C ILE A 55 11.72 -10.30 -14.08
N LYS A 56 10.42 -10.09 -14.24
CA LYS A 56 9.81 -8.80 -14.59
C LYS A 56 9.05 -8.24 -13.39
N VAL A 57 9.28 -6.97 -13.07
CA VAL A 57 8.55 -6.28 -12.00
C VAL A 57 7.44 -5.45 -12.60
N ILE A 58 6.20 -5.62 -12.12
CA ILE A 58 5.03 -4.89 -12.61
C ILE A 58 4.46 -4.10 -11.44
N PHE A 59 4.45 -2.77 -11.58
CA PHE A 59 3.83 -1.84 -10.65
C PHE A 59 2.49 -1.41 -11.21
N THR A 60 1.41 -1.69 -10.48
CA THR A 60 0.06 -1.26 -10.85
C THR A 60 -0.44 -0.27 -9.82
N GLU A 61 -0.68 0.98 -10.24
CA GLU A 61 -1.31 1.98 -9.40
C GLU A 61 -2.82 1.81 -9.46
N GLN A 62 -3.46 1.64 -8.29
CA GLN A 62 -4.92 1.49 -8.19
C GLN A 62 -5.51 2.68 -7.43
N HIS A 63 -6.58 3.26 -7.97
CA HIS A 63 -7.31 4.32 -7.30
C HIS A 63 -8.26 3.70 -6.27
N VAL A 64 -8.27 4.23 -5.05
CA VAL A 64 -9.24 3.83 -4.04
C VAL A 64 -10.60 4.41 -4.42
N GLU A 65 -11.63 3.58 -4.54
CA GLU A 65 -12.93 4.05 -5.02
C GLU A 65 -13.60 5.04 -4.04
N PHE A 66 -14.07 6.17 -4.56
CA PHE A 66 -14.82 7.17 -3.76
C PHE A 66 -16.08 6.58 -3.10
N LEU A 67 -16.65 5.52 -3.69
CA LEU A 67 -17.78 4.78 -3.14
C LEU A 67 -17.47 4.16 -1.77
N HIS A 68 -16.23 3.72 -1.56
CA HIS A 68 -15.79 3.16 -0.28
C HIS A 68 -15.79 4.23 0.81
N PHE A 69 -15.38 5.46 0.47
CA PHE A 69 -15.48 6.61 1.36
C PHE A 69 -16.93 6.97 1.67
N LEU A 70 -17.79 7.05 0.65
CA LEU A 70 -19.21 7.37 0.85
C LEU A 70 -19.91 6.35 1.74
N THR A 71 -19.64 5.07 1.52
CA THR A 71 -20.19 3.97 2.31
C THR A 71 -19.76 4.09 3.78
N ASN A 72 -18.50 4.44 4.04
CA ASN A 72 -18.01 4.69 5.39
C ASN A 72 -18.73 5.87 6.06
N VAL A 73 -18.97 6.97 5.34
CA VAL A 73 -19.72 8.12 5.87
C VAL A 73 -21.16 7.74 6.20
N CYS A 74 -21.85 7.05 5.30
CA CYS A 74 -23.21 6.57 5.54
C CYS A 74 -23.30 5.64 6.75
N ALA A 75 -22.32 4.73 6.92
CA ALA A 75 -22.26 3.83 8.06
C ALA A 75 -22.13 4.58 9.40
N ILE A 76 -21.28 5.61 9.45
CA ILE A 76 -21.10 6.44 10.65
C ILE A 76 -22.37 7.21 10.98
N VAL A 77 -22.96 7.90 9.99
CA VAL A 77 -24.17 8.72 10.19
C VAL A 77 -25.36 7.86 10.61
N GLY A 78 -25.58 6.72 9.92
CA GLY A 78 -26.63 5.77 10.27
C GLY A 78 -26.44 5.15 11.65
N GLY A 79 -25.19 4.85 12.02
CA GLY A 79 -24.83 4.35 13.34
C GLY A 79 -25.17 5.33 14.45
N ILE A 80 -24.78 6.59 14.32
CA ILE A 80 -25.07 7.64 15.30
C ILE A 80 -26.58 7.82 15.47
N PHE A 81 -27.32 7.91 14.37
CA PHE A 81 -28.78 8.08 14.42
C PHE A 81 -29.47 6.92 15.14
N THR A 82 -29.04 5.69 14.86
CA THR A 82 -29.57 4.47 15.50
C THR A 82 -29.27 4.47 16.99
N VAL A 83 -28.04 4.77 17.39
CA VAL A 83 -27.63 4.82 18.80
C VAL A 83 -28.38 5.92 19.57
N SER A 84 -28.50 7.12 18.99
CA SER A 84 -29.26 8.21 19.60
C SER A 84 -30.74 7.85 19.79
N GLY A 85 -31.39 7.23 18.80
CA GLY A 85 -32.79 6.82 18.90
C GLY A 85 -33.03 5.73 19.95
N ILE A 86 -32.07 4.79 20.10
CA ILE A 86 -32.11 3.78 21.15
C ILE A 86 -32.03 4.45 22.53
N ILE A 87 -31.06 5.35 22.73
CA ILE A 87 -30.88 6.05 24.01
C ILE A 87 -32.13 6.86 24.37
N ASP A 88 -32.66 7.64 23.44
CA ASP A 88 -33.86 8.45 23.65
C ASP A 88 -35.07 7.57 24.04
N SER A 89 -35.26 6.46 23.33
CA SER A 89 -36.31 5.49 23.64
C SER A 89 -36.15 4.89 25.03
N PHE A 90 -34.93 4.52 25.43
CA PHE A 90 -34.66 4.00 26.77
C PHE A 90 -34.92 5.03 27.87
N VAL A 91 -34.51 6.28 27.67
CA VAL A 91 -34.74 7.37 28.63
C VAL A 91 -36.24 7.64 28.77
N TYR A 92 -36.98 7.74 27.66
CA TYR A 92 -38.42 8.01 27.68
C TYR A 92 -39.19 6.89 28.38
N HIS A 93 -38.92 5.62 28.04
CA HIS A 93 -39.57 4.48 28.68
C HIS A 93 -39.16 4.33 30.14
N GLY A 94 -37.90 4.59 30.48
CA GLY A 94 -37.39 4.59 31.86
C GLY A 94 -38.08 5.65 32.72
N GLN A 95 -38.13 6.90 32.25
CA GLN A 95 -38.81 7.99 32.94
C GLN A 95 -40.31 7.70 33.12
N ARG A 96 -40.98 7.18 32.09
CA ARG A 96 -42.41 6.85 32.15
C ARG A 96 -42.70 5.67 33.07
N ALA A 97 -41.84 4.65 33.10
CA ALA A 97 -41.95 3.52 34.02
C ALA A 97 -41.70 3.92 35.48
N ILE A 98 -40.73 4.81 35.73
CA ILE A 98 -40.44 5.34 37.07
C ILE A 98 -41.58 6.25 37.55
N LYS A 99 -42.07 7.18 36.71
CA LYS A 99 -43.25 8.01 37.05
C LYS A 99 -44.46 7.16 37.37
N LYS A 100 -44.74 6.15 36.54
CA LYS A 100 -45.88 5.25 36.77
C LYS A 100 -45.72 4.44 38.06
N LYS A 101 -44.51 3.97 38.38
CA LYS A 101 -44.24 3.29 39.66
C LYS A 101 -44.37 4.23 40.86
N MET A 102 -44.04 5.51 40.70
CA MET A 102 -44.17 6.54 41.74
C MET A 102 -45.65 6.93 41.97
N GLU A 103 -46.47 7.01 40.92
CA GLU A 103 -47.91 7.25 41.01
C GLU A 103 -48.70 6.10 41.63
N ILE A 104 -48.22 4.85 41.49
CA ILE A 104 -48.84 3.66 42.11
C ILE A 104 -48.48 3.57 43.62
N GLY A 105 -47.74 4.54 44.18
CA GLY A 105 -47.60 4.72 45.62
C GLY A 105 -46.83 3.62 46.35
N LYS A 106 -46.05 2.79 45.65
CA LYS A 106 -45.30 1.67 46.25
C LYS A 106 -43.85 2.04 46.57
N PHE A 107 -43.68 3.14 47.29
CA PHE A 107 -42.48 3.49 48.07
C PHE A 107 -42.94 4.20 49.34
N GLY A 108 -43.64 3.44 50.16
CA GLY A 108 -43.97 3.66 51.57
C GLY A 108 -44.01 2.29 52.23
#